data_AF-A0A2X3JAH3-F1
#
_entry.id   AF-A0A2X3JAH3-F1
#
_cell.length_a   1.000
_cell.length_b   1.000
_cell.length_c   1.000
_cell.angle_alpha   90.00
_cell.angle_beta   90.00
_cell.angle_gamma   90.00
#
_symmetry.space_group_name_H-M   'P 1'
#
loop_
_entity.id
_entity.type
_entity.pdbx_description
1 polymer ?
#
loop_
_entity_poly.entity_id
_entity_poly.type
_entity_poly.pdbx_seq_one_letter_code
_entity_poly.pdbx_strand_id
1 'polypeptide(L)' 'MKIKTILTPVTCALLISFSAHAANADNYKNVINRTGAPQYMKDYDYDDHQRFNPFFRSRSLAWSSVARRP' A
#
# COMPACT_ATOMS: atom_id res chain seq x y z
N MET A 1 -3.14 -42.77 -28.00
CA MET A 1 -3.42 -41.34 -27.71
C MET A 1 -2.62 -40.94 -26.46
N LYS A 2 -1.58 -40.09 -26.55
CA LYS A 2 -0.74 -39.68 -25.40
C LYS A 2 -0.82 -38.19 -25.00
N ILE A 3 -1.60 -37.39 -25.73
CA ILE A 3 -1.63 -35.91 -25.58
C ILE A 3 -2.26 -35.47 -24.24
N LYS A 4 -3.29 -36.19 -23.75
CA LYS A 4 -4.05 -35.80 -22.55
C LYS A 4 -3.20 -35.75 -21.27
N THR A 5 -2.12 -36.52 -21.18
CA THR A 5 -1.28 -36.63 -19.97
C THR A 5 -0.24 -35.52 -19.86
N ILE A 6 0.05 -34.79 -20.95
CA ILE A 6 1.10 -33.75 -21.01
C ILE A 6 0.51 -32.35 -20.78
N LEU A 7 -0.80 -32.18 -20.99
CA LEU A 7 -1.47 -30.89 -20.86
C LEU A 7 -1.58 -30.43 -19.39
N THR A 8 -1.79 -31.36 -18.46
CA THR A 8 -1.94 -31.09 -17.02
C THR A 8 -0.74 -30.35 -16.38
N PRO A 9 0.53 -30.80 -16.50
CA PRO A 9 1.66 -30.07 -15.91
C PRO A 9 1.87 -28.69 -16.56
N VAL A 10 1.60 -28.55 -17.86
CA VAL A 10 1.73 -27.25 -18.57
C VAL A 10 0.69 -26.25 -18.06
N THR A 11 -0.57 -26.67 -17.90
CA THR A 11 -1.61 -25.80 -17.30
C THR A 11 -1.28 -25.44 -15.85
N CYS A 12 -0.77 -26.36 -15.04
CA CYS A 12 -0.33 -26.06 -13.67
C CYS A 12 0.83 -25.05 -13.64
N ALA A 13 1.84 -25.19 -14.51
CA ALA A 13 2.97 -24.27 -14.58
C ALA A 13 2.54 -22.85 -15.01
N LEU A 14 1.58 -22.74 -15.94
CA LEU A 14 1.00 -21.46 -16.34
C LEU A 14 0.22 -20.79 -15.19
N LEU A 15 -0.62 -21.53 -14.46
CA LEU A 15 -1.38 -21.00 -13.32
C LEU A 15 -0.48 -20.46 -12.20
N ILE A 16 0.65 -21.12 -11.93
CA ILE A 16 1.66 -20.63 -10.98
C ILE A 16 2.33 -19.36 -11.50
N SER A 17 2.67 -19.31 -12.79
CA SER A 17 3.32 -18.15 -13.44
C SER A 17 2.49 -16.86 -13.39
N PHE A 18 1.15 -16.97 -13.48
CA PHE A 18 0.26 -15.80 -13.39
C PHE A 18 0.10 -15.24 -11.96
N SER A 19 0.48 -15.98 -10.92
CA SER A 19 0.19 -15.63 -9.53
C SER A 19 1.18 -14.64 -8.88
N ALA A 20 2.23 -14.21 -9.61
CA ALA A 20 3.39 -13.55 -9.02
C ALA A 20 3.37 -12.00 -9.01
N HIS A 21 2.45 -11.33 -9.71
CA HIS A 21 2.45 -9.86 -9.79
C HIS A 21 1.69 -9.18 -8.64
N ALA A 22 2.09 -9.49 -7.41
CA ALA A 22 1.66 -8.73 -6.24
C ALA A 22 2.29 -7.32 -6.29
N ALA A 23 1.46 -6.27 -6.33
CA ALA A 23 1.93 -4.90 -6.31
C ALA A 23 2.69 -4.61 -5.00
N ASN A 24 4.01 -4.49 -5.08
CA ASN A 24 4.84 -4.22 -3.92
C ASN A 24 4.62 -2.77 -3.43
N ALA A 25 4.20 -2.61 -2.17
CA ALA A 25 3.95 -1.32 -1.54
C ALA A 25 5.19 -0.40 -1.49
N ASP A 26 6.40 -0.97 -1.51
CA ASP A 26 7.64 -0.21 -1.54
C ASP A 26 7.86 0.57 -2.84
N ASN A 27 7.22 0.17 -3.95
CA ASN A 27 7.24 0.91 -5.21
C ASN A 27 6.46 2.24 -5.13
N TYR A 28 5.65 2.44 -4.09
CA TYR A 28 4.71 3.55 -3.96
C TYR A 28 5.06 4.45 -2.75
N LYS A 29 6.30 4.95 -2.72
CA LYS A 29 6.74 5.90 -1.68
C LYS A 29 6.08 7.27 -1.87
N ASN A 30 5.68 7.89 -0.76
CA ASN A 30 5.26 9.30 -0.68
C ASN A 30 4.11 9.74 -1.61
N VAL A 31 3.27 8.81 -2.08
CA VAL A 31 2.11 9.08 -2.97
C VAL A 31 1.15 10.15 -2.42
N ILE A 32 1.06 10.25 -1.10
CA ILE A 32 0.41 11.34 -0.38
C ILE A 32 1.47 11.96 0.54
N ASN A 33 1.54 13.29 0.62
CA ASN A 33 2.42 13.94 1.59
C ASN A 33 1.87 13.74 3.01
N ARG A 34 2.61 12.98 3.84
CA ARG A 34 2.26 12.66 5.24
C ARG A 34 3.12 13.40 6.27
N THR A 35 3.95 14.36 5.87
CA THR A 35 4.75 15.15 6.82
C THR A 35 3.87 16.20 7.50
N GLY A 36 4.00 16.36 8.82
CA GLY A 36 3.28 17.38 9.56
C GLY A 36 3.64 17.42 11.04
N ALA A 37 3.44 18.59 11.66
CA ALA A 37 3.65 18.84 13.07
C ALA A 37 2.60 19.87 13.55
N PRO A 38 1.33 19.47 13.72
CA PRO A 38 0.26 20.37 14.11
C PRO A 38 0.59 21.06 15.43
N GLN A 39 0.32 22.37 15.48
CA GLN A 39 0.53 23.19 16.67
C GLN A 39 -0.80 23.43 17.40
N TYR A 40 -1.92 23.10 16.75
CA TYR A 40 -3.27 23.31 17.24
C TYR A 40 -4.09 22.02 17.13
N MET A 41 -5.10 21.86 18.00
CA MET A 41 -6.06 20.75 17.90
C MET A 41 -6.92 20.85 16.62
N LYS A 42 -7.16 22.07 16.15
CA LYS A 42 -7.84 22.39 14.90
C LYS A 42 -6.84 23.00 13.94
N ASP A 43 -6.07 22.13 13.28
CA ASP A 43 -5.08 22.53 12.29
C ASP A 43 -5.79 22.60 10.91
N TYR A 44 -6.66 23.61 10.72
CA TYR A 44 -7.59 23.81 9.58
C TYR A 44 -7.02 24.57 8.33
N ASP A 45 -7.15 24.06 7.11
CA ASP A 45 -6.86 24.83 5.87
C ASP A 45 -7.90 25.94 5.64
N TYR A 46 -7.94 26.53 4.43
CA TYR A 46 -8.86 27.62 4.11
C TYR A 46 -10.34 27.19 4.17
N ASP A 47 -10.64 25.90 3.93
CA ASP A 47 -11.99 25.34 3.89
C ASP A 47 -12.31 24.53 5.19
N ASP A 48 -11.66 24.88 6.30
CA ASP A 48 -11.80 24.27 7.62
C ASP A 48 -11.45 22.76 7.72
N HIS A 49 -10.69 22.22 6.76
CA HIS A 49 -10.26 20.80 6.78
C HIS A 49 -8.92 20.64 7.50
N GLN A 50 -8.68 19.52 8.21
CA GLN A 50 -7.38 19.28 8.84
C GLN A 50 -6.27 19.20 7.78
N ARG A 51 -5.34 20.18 7.77
CA ARG A 51 -4.35 20.43 6.70
C ARG A 51 -3.20 19.42 6.58
N PHE A 52 -3.25 18.34 7.36
CA PHE A 52 -2.26 17.25 7.34
C PHE A 52 -2.92 15.91 7.02
N ASN A 53 -2.16 14.99 6.41
CA ASN A 53 -2.65 13.69 5.94
C ASN A 53 -2.15 12.51 6.81
N PRO A 54 -2.68 12.31 8.03
CA PRO A 54 -2.26 11.20 8.89
C PRO A 54 -2.52 9.82 8.26
N PHE A 55 -1.81 8.80 8.74
CA PHE A 55 -2.07 7.42 8.35
C PHE A 55 -2.95 6.73 9.39
N PHE A 56 -4.06 6.15 8.92
CA PHE A 56 -4.92 5.29 9.71
C PHE A 56 -4.85 3.86 9.18
N ARG A 57 -4.66 2.87 10.06
CA ARG A 57 -4.74 1.44 9.71
C ARG A 57 -5.74 0.75 10.61
N SER A 58 -6.75 0.09 10.03
CA SER A 58 -7.74 -0.70 10.77
C SER A 58 -8.37 0.04 11.97
N ARG A 59 -8.70 1.33 11.78
CA ARG A 59 -9.25 2.27 12.78
C ARG A 59 -8.29 2.81 13.86
N SER A 60 -7.00 2.50 13.82
CA SER A 60 -6.00 3.18 14.67
C SER A 60 -5.25 4.29 13.92
N LEU A 61 -5.05 5.42 14.60
CA LEU A 61 -4.19 6.52 14.14
C LEU A 61 -2.72 6.14 14.40
N ALA A 62 -1.89 6.19 13.37
CA ALA A 62 -0.44 6.12 13.50
C ALA A 62 0.16 7.50 13.21
N TRP A 63 0.47 8.25 14.28
CA TRP A 63 1.17 9.53 14.14
C TRP A 63 2.67 9.30 13.94
N SER A 64 3.18 9.60 12.75
CA SER A 64 4.61 9.38 12.41
C SER A 64 5.45 10.64 12.65
N SER A 65 5.73 10.92 13.92
CA SER A 65 6.78 11.87 14.31
C SER A 65 8.15 11.26 14.03
N VAL A 66 8.69 11.42 12.81
CA VAL A 66 10.13 11.25 12.49
C VAL A 66 10.73 9.93 13.02
N ALA A 67 10.04 8.80 12.87
CA ALA A 67 10.47 7.53 13.50
C ALA A 67 10.24 6.28 12.62
N ARG A 68 10.67 6.35 11.35
CA ARG A 68 11.09 5.21 10.49
C ARG A 68 11.62 5.73 9.14
N ARG A 69 12.87 6.20 9.15
CA ARG A 69 13.78 6.01 8.00
C ARG A 69 14.17 4.51 7.96
N PRO A 70 14.58 3.96 6.81
CA PRO A 70 14.33 2.55 6.44
C PRO A 70 14.84 1.53 7.46
#